data_AF-A0A6J5KJ49-F1
#
_entry.id   AF-A0A6J5KJ49-F1
#
_cell.length_a   1.000
_cell.length_b   1.000
_cell.length_c   1.000
_cell.angle_alpha   90.00
_cell.angle_beta   90.00
_cell.angle_gamma   90.00
#
_symmetry.space_group_name_H-M   'P 1'
#
loop_
_entity.id
_entity.type
_entity.pdbx_description
1 polymer ?
#
loop_
_entity_poly.entity_id
_entity_poly.type
_entity_poly.pdbx_seq_one_letter_code
_entity_poly.pdbx_strand_id
1 'polypeptide(L)'
;MRFKRDASATNWIRILKHAQSDHEMLKPASECRKIDYPKPDGKLTFDRLSSVFLSYTNYDDNQPAHLTLKDPAVPINVNLRHYAGPRKSLLPGWRL
;
A
#
# COMPACT_ATOMS: atom_id res chain seq x y z
N MET A 1 51.82 20.61 -2.58
CA MET A 1 50.59 21.39 -2.30
C MET A 1 49.48 20.41 -1.95
N ARG A 2 49.04 20.35 -0.68
CA ARG A 2 47.90 19.52 -0.26
C ARG A 2 46.67 20.42 -0.20
N PHE A 3 45.71 20.20 -1.10
CA PHE A 3 44.39 20.84 -1.03
C PHE A 3 43.70 20.38 0.25
N LYS A 4 43.55 21.29 1.22
CA LYS A 4 42.66 21.10 2.35
C LYS A 4 41.23 21.16 1.81
N ARG A 5 40.50 20.04 1.84
CA ARG A 5 39.05 20.04 1.60
C ARG A 5 38.40 20.80 2.76
N ASP A 6 37.85 21.98 2.46
CA ASP A 6 36.98 22.71 3.37
C ASP A 6 35.75 21.83 3.69
N ALA A 7 35.50 21.63 4.99
CA ALA A 7 34.39 20.86 5.52
C ALA A 7 33.03 21.58 5.40
N SER A 8 32.98 22.81 4.85
CA SER A 8 31.74 23.60 4.75
C SER A 8 30.84 23.23 3.56
N ALA A 9 31.32 22.42 2.61
CA ALA A 9 30.62 22.12 1.36
C ALA A 9 29.78 20.83 1.35
N THR A 10 29.54 20.16 2.48
CA THR A 10 28.86 18.84 2.50
C THR A 10 27.42 18.87 3.04
N ASN A 11 26.85 20.04 3.34
CA ASN A 11 25.57 20.13 4.05
C ASN A 11 24.33 20.30 3.14
N TRP A 12 24.48 20.29 1.82
CA TRP A 12 23.36 20.43 0.86
C TRP A 12 22.79 19.09 0.39
N ILE A 13 23.49 17.98 0.60
CA ILE A 13 22.99 16.62 0.32
C ILE A 13 22.61 15.96 1.66
N ARG A 14 21.62 16.54 2.34
CA ARG A 14 21.07 15.92 3.55
C ARG A 14 20.12 14.80 3.16
N ILE A 15 20.59 13.56 3.22
CA ILE A 15 19.74 12.37 3.05
C ILE A 15 18.81 12.29 4.27
N LEU A 16 17.51 12.53 4.06
CA LEU A 16 16.49 12.34 5.08
C LEU A 16 16.28 10.85 5.30
N LYS A 17 16.34 10.40 6.56
CA LYS A 17 16.07 9.02 6.94
C LYS A 17 14.62 8.87 7.37
N HIS A 18 13.97 7.80 6.92
CA HIS A 18 12.70 7.38 7.47
C HIS A 18 12.91 6.84 8.90
N ALA A 19 11.99 7.16 9.81
CA ALA A 19 12.09 6.76 11.21
C ALA A 19 11.59 5.33 11.48
N GLN A 20 10.65 4.84 10.66
CA GLN A 20 9.96 3.57 10.86
C GLN A 20 9.66 2.92 9.51
N SER A 21 9.36 1.62 9.53
CA SER A 21 8.95 0.88 8.33
C SER A 21 7.47 1.14 8.00
N ASP A 22 7.12 1.20 6.72
CA ASP A 22 5.74 1.50 6.28
C ASP A 22 4.67 0.58 6.89
N HIS A 23 5.00 -0.69 7.13
CA HIS A 23 4.07 -1.67 7.70
C HIS A 23 3.72 -1.41 9.17
N GLU A 24 4.53 -0.61 9.88
CA GLU A 24 4.32 -0.24 11.28
C GLU A 24 3.50 1.06 11.41
N MET A 25 3.31 1.79 10.31
CA MET A 25 2.66 3.10 10.32
C MET A 25 1.12 3.02 10.31
N LEU A 26 0.54 1.82 10.26
CA LEU A 26 -0.90 1.62 10.32
C LEU A 26 -1.43 1.91 11.73
N LYS A 27 -2.42 2.79 11.81
CA LYS A 27 -3.18 3.05 13.03
C LYS A 27 -4.39 2.11 13.12
N PRO A 28 -4.80 1.69 14.34
CA PRO A 28 -6.03 0.93 14.52
C PRO A 28 -7.24 1.64 13.90
N ALA A 29 -8.16 0.88 13.33
CA ALA A 29 -9.34 1.44 12.66
C ALA A 29 -10.23 2.25 13.61
N SER A 30 -10.21 1.96 14.91
CA SER A 30 -10.90 2.72 15.96
C SER A 30 -10.37 4.13 16.15
N GLU A 31 -9.11 4.40 15.78
CA GLU A 31 -8.46 5.70 15.92
C GLU A 31 -8.55 6.54 14.63
N CYS A 32 -9.08 5.97 13.55
CA CYS A 32 -9.17 6.61 12.25
C CYS A 32 -10.62 6.95 11.90
N ARG A 33 -10.84 8.15 11.35
CA ARG A 33 -12.15 8.49 10.77
C ARG A 33 -12.33 7.72 9.46
N LYS A 34 -13.44 7.00 9.33
CA LYS A 34 -13.82 6.35 8.08
C LYS A 34 -13.93 7.40 6.97
N ILE A 35 -13.26 7.15 5.86
CA ILE A 35 -13.35 7.99 4.65
C ILE A 35 -14.53 7.49 3.83
N ASP A 36 -15.46 8.38 3.52
CA ASP A 36 -16.56 8.09 2.61
C ASP A 36 -16.13 8.45 1.18
N TYR A 37 -15.92 7.43 0.35
CA TYR A 37 -15.55 7.63 -1.05
C TYR A 37 -16.84 7.69 -1.88
N PRO A 38 -17.08 8.79 -2.63
CA PRO A 38 -18.26 8.89 -3.48
C PRO A 38 -18.23 7.81 -4.56
N LYS A 39 -19.42 7.42 -5.02
CA LYS A 39 -19.55 6.48 -6.14
C LYS A 39 -18.92 7.05 -7.41
N PRO A 40 -18.29 6.21 -8.26
CA PRO A 40 -17.70 6.65 -9.51
C PRO A 40 -18.78 7.23 -10.45
N ASP A 41 -18.42 8.29 -11.17
CA ASP A 41 -19.29 9.04 -12.09
C ASP A 41 -19.25 8.53 -13.54
N GLY A 42 -18.35 7.59 -13.86
CA GLY A 42 -18.19 6.98 -15.18
C GLY A 42 -17.59 7.91 -16.25
N LYS A 43 -17.13 9.11 -15.86
CA LYS A 43 -16.53 10.10 -16.78
C LYS A 43 -15.11 10.46 -16.37
N LEU A 44 -14.93 10.88 -15.11
CA LEU A 44 -13.62 11.21 -14.53
C LEU A 44 -13.16 10.13 -13.53
N THR A 45 -14.12 9.43 -12.92
CA THR A 45 -13.90 8.39 -11.93
C THR A 45 -14.61 7.12 -12.36
N PHE A 46 -13.87 6.02 -12.33
CA PHE A 46 -14.35 4.71 -12.77
C PHE A 46 -14.36 3.73 -11.60
N ASP A 47 -15.18 2.69 -11.72
CA ASP A 47 -15.14 1.60 -10.76
C ASP A 47 -13.84 0.78 -10.90
N ARG A 48 -13.53 0.02 -9.86
CA ARG A 48 -12.29 -0.76 -9.79
C ARG A 48 -12.22 -1.86 -10.87
N LEU A 49 -13.34 -2.46 -11.26
CA LEU A 49 -13.36 -3.56 -12.24
C LEU A 49 -13.09 -3.05 -13.64
N SER A 50 -13.65 -1.89 -14.02
CA SER A 50 -13.32 -1.21 -15.27
C SER A 50 -11.83 -0.90 -15.36
N SER A 51 -11.20 -0.48 -14.26
CA SER A 51 -9.76 -0.23 -14.24
C SER A 51 -8.91 -1.50 -14.36
N VAL A 52 -9.33 -2.62 -13.77
CA VAL A 52 -8.63 -3.92 -13.88
C VAL A 52 -8.83 -4.52 -15.27
N PHE A 53 -10.01 -4.36 -15.86
CA PHE A 53 -10.27 -4.81 -17.23
C PHE A 53 -9.35 -4.10 -18.24
N LEU A 54 -9.16 -2.78 -18.07
CA LEU A 54 -8.27 -1.99 -18.93
C LEU A 54 -6.78 -2.30 -18.74
N SER A 55 -6.38 -2.91 -17.63
CA SER A 55 -4.96 -3.24 -17.39
C SER A 55 -4.49 -4.48 -18.15
N TYR A 56 -5.40 -5.19 -18.85
CA TYR A 56 -5.10 -6.41 -19.59
C TYR A 56 -4.47 -7.52 -18.72
N THR A 57 -4.64 -7.45 -17.40
CA THR A 57 -4.14 -8.46 -16.47
C THR A 57 -5.03 -9.70 -16.53
N ASN A 58 -4.49 -10.81 -17.01
CA ASN A 58 -5.16 -12.11 -17.08
C ASN A 58 -4.23 -13.21 -16.56
N TYR A 59 -4.79 -14.16 -15.83
CA TYR A 59 -4.10 -15.36 -15.32
C TYR A 59 -4.92 -16.58 -15.72
N ASP A 60 -4.26 -17.74 -15.88
CA ASP A 60 -4.93 -19.02 -16.10
C ASP A 60 -5.46 -19.55 -14.76
N ASP A 61 -6.74 -19.99 -14.74
CA ASP A 61 -7.43 -20.46 -13.53
C ASP A 61 -6.75 -21.69 -12.88
N ASN A 62 -5.93 -22.42 -13.63
CA ASN A 62 -5.16 -23.57 -13.10
C ASN A 62 -3.81 -23.20 -12.48
N GLN A 63 -3.46 -21.91 -12.40
CA GLN A 63 -2.22 -21.48 -11.75
C GLN A 63 -2.40 -21.33 -10.23
N PRO A 64 -1.42 -21.79 -9.42
CA PRO A 64 -1.49 -21.61 -7.98
C PRO A 64 -1.42 -20.12 -7.61
N ALA A 65 -2.14 -19.74 -6.55
CA ALA A 65 -2.13 -18.37 -6.06
C ALA A 65 -0.70 -17.93 -5.70
N HIS A 66 -0.22 -16.89 -6.38
CA HIS A 66 1.15 -16.39 -6.21
C HIS A 66 1.35 -15.54 -4.95
N LEU A 67 0.26 -15.11 -4.29
CA LEU A 67 0.31 -14.50 -2.97
C LEU A 67 0.06 -15.54 -1.89
N THR A 68 1.14 -16.09 -1.33
CA THR A 68 1.07 -17.09 -0.26
C THR A 68 1.01 -16.44 1.11
N LEU A 69 0.05 -16.86 1.94
CA LEU A 69 -0.03 -16.46 3.34
C LEU A 69 0.88 -17.36 4.18
N LYS A 70 1.70 -16.76 5.05
CA LYS A 70 2.46 -17.51 6.06
C LYS A 70 1.54 -18.11 7.13
N ASP A 71 0.52 -17.34 7.52
CA ASP A 71 -0.52 -17.77 8.46
C ASP A 71 -1.89 -17.31 7.92
N PRO A 72 -2.82 -18.23 7.63
CA PRO A 72 -4.16 -17.90 7.14
C PRO A 72 -5.05 -17.24 8.20
N ALA A 73 -4.72 -17.34 9.50
CA ALA A 73 -5.52 -16.77 10.58
C ALA A 73 -5.27 -15.25 10.77
N VAL A 74 -4.06 -14.77 10.47
CA VAL A 74 -3.64 -13.36 10.67
C VAL A 74 -4.52 -12.35 9.90
N PRO A 75 -4.89 -12.55 8.62
CA PRO A 75 -5.77 -11.63 7.91
C PRO A 75 -7.13 -11.41 8.57
N ILE A 76 -7.65 -12.42 9.26
CA ILE A 76 -8.96 -12.38 9.92
C ILE A 76 -8.80 -11.86 11.36
N ASN A 77 -7.94 -12.51 12.15
CA ASN A 77 -7.83 -12.24 13.58
C ASN A 77 -7.11 -10.93 13.90
N VAL A 78 -6.24 -10.46 13.02
CA VAL A 78 -5.46 -9.24 13.24
C VAL A 78 -5.89 -8.14 12.28
N ASN A 79 -5.75 -8.37 10.97
CA ASN A 79 -5.91 -7.30 9.98
C ASN A 79 -7.36 -6.82 9.90
N LEU A 80 -8.34 -7.73 9.89
CA LEU A 80 -9.74 -7.36 9.85
C LEU A 80 -10.21 -6.79 11.19
N ARG A 81 -9.85 -7.42 12.32
CA ARG A 81 -10.30 -7.01 13.65
C ARG A 81 -9.73 -5.66 14.10
N HIS A 82 -8.43 -5.42 13.92
CA HIS A 82 -7.79 -4.20 14.42
C HIS A 82 -7.69 -3.08 13.38
N TYR A 83 -7.58 -3.43 12.10
CA TYR A 83 -7.30 -2.46 11.03
C TYR A 83 -8.37 -2.41 9.93
N ALA A 84 -9.54 -3.03 10.15
CA ALA A 84 -10.64 -3.11 9.18
C ALA A 84 -10.25 -3.69 7.80
N GLY A 85 -9.17 -4.47 7.73
CA GLY A 85 -8.73 -5.17 6.51
C GLY A 85 -8.13 -4.23 5.46
N PRO A 86 -6.98 -3.59 5.73
CA PRO A 86 -6.39 -2.56 4.87
C PRO A 86 -6.07 -3.05 3.45
N ARG A 87 -5.81 -4.36 3.29
CA ARG A 87 -5.59 -5.01 1.99
C ARG A 87 -6.73 -4.74 0.99
N LYS A 88 -7.99 -4.71 1.44
CA LYS A 88 -9.16 -4.48 0.57
C LYS A 88 -9.22 -3.04 0.02
N SER A 89 -8.59 -2.09 0.72
CA SER A 89 -8.51 -0.71 0.28
C SER A 89 -7.26 -0.42 -0.54
N LEU A 90 -6.14 -1.09 -0.21
CA LEU A 90 -4.85 -0.88 -0.85
C LEU A 90 -4.65 -1.68 -2.14
N LEU A 91 -5.31 -2.83 -2.29
CA LEU A 91 -5.22 -3.64 -3.51
C LEU A 91 -6.41 -3.36 -4.44
N PRO A 92 -6.21 -2.76 -5.61
CA PRO A 92 -7.25 -2.64 -6.63
C PRO A 92 -7.48 -4.00 -7.29
N GLY A 93 -8.65 -4.61 -7.07
CA GLY A 93 -9.10 -5.79 -7.80
C GLY A 93 -9.14 -7.12 -7.04
N TRP A 94 -8.66 -7.17 -5.80
CA TRP A 94 -8.47 -8.45 -5.11
C TRP A 94 -9.53 -8.66 -4.02
N ARG A 95 -10.65 -9.28 -4.43
CA ARG A 95 -11.63 -9.88 -3.52
C ARG A 95 -11.35 -11.39 -3.55
N LEU A 96 -10.71 -11.91 -2.51
CA LEU A 96 -10.83 -13.34 -2.19
C LEU A 96 -12.26 -13.59 -1.70
#